data_AF-A0A523Q7S6-F1
#
_entry.id   AF-A0A523Q7S6-F1
#
_cell.length_a   1.000
_cell.length_b   1.000
_cell.length_c   1.000
_cell.angle_alpha   90.00
_cell.angle_beta   90.00
_cell.angle_gamma   90.00
#
_symmetry.space_group_name_H-M   'P 1'
#
loop_
_entity.id
_entity.type
_entity.pdbx_description
1 polymer ?
#
loop_
_entity_poly.entity_id
_entity_poly.type
_entity_poly.pdbx_seq_one_letter_code
_entity_poly.pdbx_strand_id
1 'polypeptide(L)'
;MDDSMTSAMPSGPVETPACGPYSAAMAFCMAHSWEALRPWMGAALANDNHEPELLMRWLQHAPAHCRVQAQAALRALSAGPWELEHCPGDGRLTLRLHLSGDTSQVTALREALCGRVVGCLLQTQSTGPWQAAPESLPRTVGFEEAEALIDFDARSHSAYRLLTEYFAFPEKFNFIDLPWPKALQLSKARQVTLHFAMAGIRGESDEARLLETITARNLLTGCTPVVNLFSQRADPIRITHTSDRYPVLPDGRRAHGHEVYSIDKVFRVHQTAQGDDIQEFRPFFALHHDGLLAHGESAARYWVAHRDDTLAARSPGYETEISVVDINFDPAEIQTDTLSIEVKATNRDLPSQLTVGQAGGDLFLEGLRNAREVRMLRKPTLSHRLDRGRGALWRLISHLSLNHLTLSAGGLDALREMLRLYDLPRSDTNQRQLDGIVGISHHHVTACMPGQPFVTFVRGTEVRVKVNEQHFVGTGLRLFGQVLDHFFGLYVHANSFIQLKLYSERTQEELMSFPRRSGDGSLL
;
A
#
# COMPACT_ATOMS: atom_id res chain seq x y z
N MET A 1 2.87 -61.40 -65.60
CA MET A 1 2.66 -62.35 -64.50
C MET A 1 2.52 -61.51 -63.24
N ASP A 2 1.37 -60.99 -62.83
CA ASP A 2 -0.03 -61.23 -63.21
C ASP A 2 -0.83 -59.92 -63.05
N ASP A 3 -1.86 -59.79 -63.88
CA ASP A 3 -2.91 -58.77 -63.83
C ASP A 3 -3.90 -59.06 -62.69
N SER A 4 -4.40 -58.01 -62.02
CA SER A 4 -5.84 -57.71 -61.97
C SER A 4 -6.16 -56.39 -61.26
N MET A 5 -6.90 -55.54 -62.00
CA MET A 5 -7.63 -54.32 -61.64
C MET A 5 -8.57 -54.53 -60.43
N THR A 6 -9.04 -53.53 -59.66
CA THR A 6 -9.95 -52.43 -60.05
C THR A 6 -10.28 -51.57 -58.81
N SER A 7 -10.69 -50.30 -59.04
CA SER A 7 -11.80 -49.60 -58.34
C SER A 7 -11.50 -48.52 -57.27
N ALA A 8 -11.58 -47.28 -57.74
CA ALA A 8 -12.42 -46.16 -57.27
C ALA A 8 -12.43 -45.72 -55.78
N MET A 9 -12.17 -44.42 -55.60
CA MET A 9 -12.49 -43.60 -54.42
C MET A 9 -13.99 -43.65 -54.05
N PRO A 10 -14.35 -43.36 -52.79
CA PRO A 10 -14.76 -41.99 -52.47
C PRO A 10 -14.18 -41.43 -51.16
N SER A 11 -14.10 -40.11 -51.17
CA SER A 11 -13.81 -39.15 -50.11
C SER A 11 -14.67 -39.28 -48.84
N GLY A 12 -14.03 -39.20 -47.68
CA GLY A 12 -14.61 -38.82 -46.38
C GLY A 12 -13.50 -38.26 -45.48
N PRO A 13 -13.71 -37.17 -44.74
CA PRO A 13 -12.67 -36.56 -43.90
C PRO A 13 -12.40 -37.45 -42.68
N VAL A 14 -11.13 -37.69 -42.41
CA VAL A 14 -10.65 -38.35 -41.18
C VAL A 14 -10.90 -37.39 -40.02
N GLU A 15 -11.74 -37.81 -39.09
CA GLU A 15 -11.97 -37.14 -37.81
C GLU A 15 -10.65 -37.01 -37.04
N THR A 16 -10.17 -35.79 -36.90
CA THR A 16 -9.18 -35.42 -35.88
C THR A 16 -9.85 -35.44 -34.50
N PRO A 17 -9.32 -36.12 -33.48
CA PRO A 17 -9.84 -35.99 -32.13
C PRO A 17 -9.58 -34.57 -31.65
N ALA A 18 -10.66 -33.85 -31.36
CA ALA A 18 -10.62 -32.53 -30.77
C ALA A 18 -9.91 -32.58 -29.41
N CYS A 19 -8.71 -32.01 -29.34
CA CYS A 19 -8.14 -31.57 -28.08
C CYS A 19 -9.07 -30.49 -27.51
N GLY A 20 -9.84 -30.86 -26.49
CA GLY A 20 -10.65 -29.92 -25.72
C GLY A 20 -9.77 -28.86 -25.04
N PRO A 21 -10.33 -27.68 -24.71
CA PRO A 21 -9.59 -26.64 -24.03
C PRO A 21 -9.27 -27.13 -22.62
N TYR A 22 -7.98 -27.27 -22.32
CA TYR A 22 -7.49 -27.34 -20.94
C TYR A 22 -7.84 -26.03 -20.23
N SER A 23 -9.02 -26.00 -19.62
CA SER A 23 -9.36 -25.06 -18.56
C SER A 23 -8.54 -25.42 -17.33
N ALA A 24 -7.26 -25.04 -17.34
CA ALA A 24 -6.47 -24.98 -16.12
C ALA A 24 -7.01 -23.81 -15.29
N ALA A 25 -7.94 -24.11 -14.40
CA ALA A 25 -8.29 -23.22 -13.31
C ALA A 25 -7.03 -23.02 -12.45
N MET A 26 -6.24 -21.99 -12.75
CA MET A 26 -5.15 -21.56 -11.88
C MET A 26 -5.81 -20.92 -10.66
N ALA A 27 -5.93 -21.69 -9.58
CA ALA A 27 -6.22 -21.16 -8.27
C ALA A 27 -5.02 -20.29 -7.84
N PHE A 28 -5.18 -18.97 -7.88
CA PHE A 28 -4.18 -18.02 -7.41
C PHE A 28 -4.45 -17.70 -5.95
N CYS A 29 -3.49 -18.00 -5.09
CA CYS A 29 -3.56 -17.62 -3.69
C CYS A 29 -3.01 -16.20 -3.53
N MET A 30 -3.91 -15.22 -3.34
CA MET A 30 -3.57 -13.89 -2.81
C MET A 30 -3.99 -13.90 -1.33
N ALA A 31 -3.08 -14.26 -0.44
CA ALA A 31 -3.39 -14.47 0.97
C ALA A 31 -2.80 -13.38 1.84
N HIS A 32 -3.59 -12.34 2.13
CA HIS A 32 -3.41 -11.62 3.39
C HIS A 32 -4.27 -12.30 4.45
N SER A 33 -3.76 -12.44 5.67
CA SER A 33 -4.60 -12.86 6.80
C SER A 33 -5.74 -11.85 6.95
N TRP A 34 -6.93 -12.31 7.33
CA TRP A 34 -8.07 -11.45 7.63
C TRP A 34 -7.69 -10.30 8.58
N GLU A 35 -6.79 -10.57 9.53
CA GLU A 35 -6.26 -9.59 10.47
C GLU A 35 -5.45 -8.46 9.80
N ALA A 36 -4.69 -8.75 8.74
CA ALA A 36 -3.90 -7.76 8.00
C ALA A 36 -4.77 -6.88 7.08
N LEU A 37 -5.93 -7.39 6.64
CA LEU A 37 -6.90 -6.62 5.83
C LEU A 37 -7.84 -5.79 6.69
N ARG A 38 -7.99 -6.11 7.97
CA ARG A 38 -8.91 -5.45 8.90
C ARG A 38 -8.74 -3.92 8.98
N PRO A 39 -7.52 -3.34 8.98
CA PRO A 39 -7.36 -1.89 8.97
C PRO A 39 -7.96 -1.24 7.72
N TRP A 40 -7.90 -1.92 6.58
CA TRP A 40 -8.43 -1.45 5.30
C TRP A 40 -9.93 -1.66 5.14
N MET A 41 -10.45 -2.70 5.78
CA MET A 41 -11.88 -3.00 5.81
C MET A 41 -12.57 -2.11 6.84
N GLY A 42 -12.95 -0.91 6.42
CA GLY A 42 -13.84 -0.08 7.22
C GLY A 42 -15.26 -0.66 7.29
N ALA A 43 -16.06 -0.11 8.20
CA ALA A 43 -17.43 -0.53 8.39
C ALA A 43 -18.22 -0.44 7.07
N ALA A 44 -18.74 -1.57 6.59
CA ALA A 44 -19.59 -1.62 5.42
C ALA A 44 -21.01 -1.19 5.79
N LEU A 45 -21.67 -0.42 4.93
CA LEU A 45 -23.12 -0.26 5.04
C LEU A 45 -23.75 -1.63 4.78
N ALA A 46 -24.31 -2.24 5.82
CA ALA A 46 -25.01 -3.51 5.69
C ALA A 46 -26.29 -3.29 4.88
N ASN A 47 -26.21 -3.35 3.54
CA ASN A 47 -27.27 -3.80 2.63
C ASN A 47 -26.82 -3.81 1.17
N ASP A 48 -27.04 -4.94 0.49
CA ASP A 48 -26.58 -5.27 -0.85
C ASP A 48 -27.31 -4.54 -2.00
N ASN A 49 -28.02 -3.43 -1.72
CA ASN A 49 -28.85 -2.78 -2.75
C ASN A 49 -28.71 -1.26 -2.88
N HIS A 50 -28.07 -0.54 -1.94
CA HIS A 50 -28.01 0.94 -2.01
C HIS A 50 -26.57 1.43 -1.82
N GLU A 51 -25.90 1.72 -2.95
CA GLU A 51 -24.60 2.41 -2.97
C GLU A 51 -24.73 3.82 -2.36
N PRO A 52 -23.72 4.34 -1.63
CA PRO A 52 -23.74 5.71 -1.17
C PRO A 52 -23.78 6.67 -2.36
N GLU A 53 -24.85 7.48 -2.46
CA GLU A 53 -25.00 8.45 -3.53
C GLU A 53 -24.35 9.77 -3.13
N LEU A 54 -23.30 10.19 -3.86
CA LEU A 54 -22.82 11.56 -3.79
C LEU A 54 -23.60 12.40 -4.79
N LEU A 55 -24.42 13.33 -4.28
CA LEU A 55 -25.07 14.36 -5.06
C LEU A 55 -24.28 15.66 -4.89
N MET A 56 -23.54 16.05 -5.93
CA MET A 56 -22.92 17.36 -5.99
C MET A 56 -23.98 18.41 -6.33
N ARG A 57 -24.06 19.47 -5.51
CA ARG A 57 -24.90 20.63 -5.81
C ARG A 57 -24.07 21.89 -5.68
N TRP A 58 -23.86 22.55 -6.81
CA TRP A 58 -23.24 23.86 -6.84
C TRP A 58 -24.25 24.90 -6.37
N LEU A 59 -23.85 25.71 -5.38
CA LEU A 59 -24.59 26.91 -5.02
C LEU A 59 -24.31 27.96 -6.10
N GLN A 60 -24.98 27.83 -7.25
CA GLN A 60 -24.96 28.88 -8.27
C GLN A 60 -25.44 30.17 -7.61
N HIS A 61 -24.64 31.23 -7.69
CA HIS A 61 -24.86 32.58 -7.12
C HIS A 61 -24.41 32.85 -5.68
N ALA A 62 -23.55 32.03 -5.06
CA ALA A 62 -22.85 32.47 -3.85
C ALA A 62 -21.92 33.65 -4.21
N PRO A 63 -22.12 34.86 -3.66
CA PRO A 63 -21.29 36.02 -4.01
C PRO A 63 -19.83 35.78 -3.58
N ALA A 64 -18.86 36.42 -4.24
CA ALA A 64 -17.42 36.16 -4.08
C ALA A 64 -16.88 36.28 -2.62
N HIS A 65 -17.65 36.89 -1.71
CA HIS A 65 -17.35 37.00 -0.28
C HIS A 65 -17.86 35.83 0.58
N CYS A 66 -18.67 34.91 0.02
CA CYS A 66 -19.10 33.71 0.71
C CYS A 66 -17.94 32.70 0.80
N ARG A 67 -17.57 32.32 2.02
CA ARG A 67 -16.51 31.34 2.32
C ARG A 67 -16.86 29.94 1.81
N VAL A 68 -18.13 29.65 1.58
CA VAL A 68 -18.63 28.39 1.01
C VAL A 68 -19.07 28.64 -0.43
N GLN A 69 -18.48 27.91 -1.36
CA GLN A 69 -18.68 28.09 -2.81
C GLN A 69 -19.30 26.84 -3.47
N ALA A 70 -19.24 25.69 -2.79
CA ALA A 70 -19.79 24.43 -3.28
C ALA A 70 -20.31 23.58 -2.12
N GLN A 71 -21.26 22.68 -2.43
CA GLN A 71 -21.79 21.71 -1.49
C GLN A 71 -21.79 20.30 -2.10
N ALA A 72 -21.24 19.35 -1.35
CA ALA A 72 -21.36 17.93 -1.66
C ALA A 72 -22.32 17.29 -0.66
N ALA A 73 -23.32 16.54 -1.14
CA ALA A 73 -24.23 15.78 -0.30
C ALA A 73 -23.95 14.29 -0.46
N LEU A 74 -23.37 13.65 0.56
CA LEU A 74 -23.21 12.20 0.61
C LEU A 74 -24.43 11.58 1.28
N ARG A 75 -25.23 10.83 0.53
CA ARG A 75 -26.43 10.15 1.01
C ARG A 75 -26.16 8.66 1.21
N ALA A 76 -26.47 8.17 2.39
CA ALA A 76 -26.45 6.76 2.73
C ALA A 76 -27.88 6.30 3.11
N LEU A 77 -28.22 5.07 2.72
CA LEU A 77 -29.49 4.42 3.04
C LEU A 77 -29.22 3.05 3.66
N SER A 78 -29.98 2.69 4.70
CA SER A 78 -29.91 1.38 5.35
C SER A 78 -31.31 0.79 5.52
N ALA A 79 -31.47 -0.52 5.26
CA ALA A 79 -32.72 -1.23 5.55
C ALA A 79 -32.85 -1.65 7.03
N GLY A 80 -31.74 -1.62 7.79
CA GLY A 80 -31.65 -1.95 9.22
C GLY A 80 -31.03 -0.84 10.07
N PRO A 81 -30.89 -1.03 11.39
CA PRO A 81 -30.05 -0.14 12.21
C PRO A 81 -28.61 -0.11 11.68
N TRP A 82 -27.91 1.02 11.82
CA TRP A 82 -26.53 1.16 11.37
C TRP A 82 -25.62 0.33 12.26
N GLU A 83 -25.15 -0.81 11.77
CA GLU A 83 -24.09 -1.61 12.38
C GLU A 83 -22.77 -1.20 11.74
N LEU A 84 -22.00 -0.37 12.44
CA LEU A 84 -20.65 -0.01 12.03
C LEU A 84 -19.66 -0.74 12.94
N GLU A 85 -18.70 -1.45 12.37
CA GLU A 85 -17.58 -2.00 13.14
C GLU A 85 -16.66 -0.86 13.60
N HIS A 86 -16.06 -1.04 14.78
CA HIS A 86 -15.10 -0.09 15.32
C HIS A 86 -13.80 -0.15 14.51
N CYS A 87 -13.36 0.98 13.96
CA CYS A 87 -12.00 1.07 13.43
C CYS A 87 -10.98 0.97 14.58
N PRO A 88 -9.83 0.32 14.36
CA PRO A 88 -8.75 0.26 15.33
C PRO A 88 -8.11 1.65 15.47
N GLY A 89 -8.54 2.41 16.49
CA GLY A 89 -8.01 3.76 16.80
C GLY A 89 -9.11 4.77 17.15
N ASP A 90 -8.85 5.61 18.16
CA ASP A 90 -9.72 6.69 18.70
C ASP A 90 -11.13 6.26 19.21
N GLY A 91 -11.52 4.99 19.11
CA GLY A 91 -12.81 4.47 19.58
C GLY A 91 -14.03 5.04 18.86
N ARG A 92 -13.82 5.71 17.72
CA ARG A 92 -14.89 6.32 16.91
C ARG A 92 -15.28 5.41 15.76
N LEU A 93 -16.60 5.29 15.53
CA LEU A 93 -17.14 4.65 14.34
C LEU A 93 -16.77 5.48 13.12
N THR A 94 -16.16 4.88 12.10
CA THR A 94 -15.76 5.54 10.86
C THR A 94 -16.24 4.73 9.66
N LEU A 95 -16.69 5.42 8.62
CA LEU A 95 -17.05 4.84 7.33
C LEU A 95 -15.90 5.07 6.37
N ARG A 96 -15.25 3.99 5.93
CA ARG A 96 -14.15 4.04 4.95
C ARG A 96 -14.71 3.90 3.53
N LEU A 97 -14.36 4.85 2.67
CA LEU A 97 -14.74 4.86 1.25
C LEU A 97 -13.50 4.82 0.37
N HIS A 98 -13.54 4.01 -0.68
CA HIS A 98 -12.56 4.02 -1.76
C HIS A 98 -13.08 4.89 -2.92
N LEU A 99 -12.25 5.85 -3.34
CA LEU A 99 -12.52 6.74 -4.45
C LEU A 99 -12.12 6.03 -5.77
N SER A 100 -13.11 5.60 -6.53
CA SER A 100 -12.94 4.89 -7.80
C SER A 100 -13.24 5.78 -9.00
N GLY A 101 -12.54 5.61 -10.11
CA GLY A 101 -12.74 6.37 -11.36
C GLY A 101 -11.46 6.67 -12.10
N ASP A 102 -11.53 7.63 -13.02
CA ASP A 102 -10.35 8.13 -13.72
C ASP A 102 -9.44 8.92 -12.77
N THR A 103 -8.13 8.88 -12.99
CA THR A 103 -7.14 9.47 -12.08
C THR A 103 -7.38 10.96 -11.84
N SER A 104 -7.81 11.71 -12.84
CA SER A 104 -8.15 13.14 -12.73
C SER A 104 -9.39 13.37 -11.86
N GLN A 105 -10.44 12.56 -12.02
CA GLN A 105 -11.67 12.64 -11.21
C GLN A 105 -11.39 12.29 -9.75
N VAL A 106 -10.69 11.18 -9.50
CA VAL A 106 -10.33 10.73 -8.15
C VAL A 106 -9.45 11.76 -7.45
N THR A 107 -8.51 12.34 -8.17
CA THR A 107 -7.65 13.41 -7.65
C THR A 107 -8.46 14.64 -7.26
N ALA A 108 -9.32 15.14 -8.15
CA ALA A 108 -10.17 16.30 -7.87
C ALA A 108 -11.09 16.04 -6.67
N LEU A 109 -11.69 14.84 -6.59
CA LEU A 109 -12.55 14.44 -5.48
C LEU A 109 -11.80 14.40 -4.15
N ARG A 110 -10.61 13.79 -4.13
CA ARG A 110 -9.76 13.70 -2.94
C ARG A 110 -9.32 15.09 -2.47
N GLU A 111 -8.88 15.95 -3.39
CA GLU A 111 -8.46 17.32 -3.04
C GLU A 111 -9.62 18.16 -2.52
N ALA A 112 -10.81 18.02 -3.10
CA ALA A 112 -12.02 18.69 -2.63
C ALA A 112 -12.41 18.22 -1.21
N LEU A 113 -12.55 16.90 -1.00
CA LEU A 113 -13.03 16.34 0.26
C LEU A 113 -12.05 16.52 1.42
N CYS A 114 -10.75 16.30 1.19
CA CYS A 114 -9.75 16.35 2.26
C CYS A 114 -9.02 17.70 2.36
N GLY A 115 -9.22 18.61 1.39
CA GLY A 115 -8.51 19.88 1.33
C GLY A 115 -9.38 21.14 1.36
N ARG A 116 -10.64 21.04 0.92
CA ARG A 116 -11.53 22.21 0.75
C ARG A 116 -12.74 22.22 1.68
N VAL A 117 -13.05 21.12 2.34
CA VAL A 117 -14.18 21.03 3.27
C VAL A 117 -13.91 21.87 4.51
N VAL A 118 -14.77 22.87 4.75
CA VAL A 118 -14.71 23.76 5.92
C VAL A 118 -15.70 23.41 7.01
N GLY A 119 -16.68 22.56 6.72
CA GLY A 119 -17.69 22.13 7.68
C GLY A 119 -18.54 20.99 7.14
N CYS A 120 -19.12 20.22 8.06
CA CYS A 120 -20.03 19.13 7.76
C CYS A 120 -21.35 19.34 8.51
N LEU A 121 -22.46 19.12 7.81
CA LEU A 121 -23.81 19.22 8.33
C LEU A 121 -24.54 17.89 8.09
N LEU A 122 -25.32 17.47 9.07
CA LEU A 122 -26.06 16.23 9.09
C LEU A 122 -27.54 16.47 8.82
N GLN A 123 -28.13 15.66 7.95
CA GLN A 123 -29.56 15.58 7.70
C GLN A 123 -30.03 14.13 7.84
N THR A 124 -31.02 13.88 8.70
CA THR A 124 -31.58 12.54 8.98
C THR A 124 -32.98 12.31 8.42
N GLN A 125 -33.64 13.38 7.94
CA GLN A 125 -34.98 13.35 7.35
C GLN A 125 -34.96 14.14 6.04
N SER A 126 -35.77 13.72 5.07
CA SER A 126 -35.83 14.38 3.74
C SER A 126 -36.18 15.87 3.81
N THR A 127 -36.92 16.32 4.82
CA THR A 127 -37.40 17.70 4.99
C THR A 127 -37.11 18.29 6.39
N GLY A 128 -36.01 17.88 7.03
CA GLY A 128 -35.61 18.37 8.36
C GLY A 128 -34.48 19.41 8.35
N PRO A 129 -34.27 20.15 9.45
CA PRO A 129 -33.18 21.10 9.58
C PRO A 129 -31.81 20.40 9.56
N TRP A 130 -30.81 21.06 8.97
CA TRP A 130 -29.43 20.58 8.99
C TRP A 130 -28.83 20.79 10.38
N GLN A 131 -28.24 19.73 10.94
CA GLN A 131 -27.56 19.75 12.24
C GLN A 131 -26.06 19.87 12.03
N ALA A 132 -25.35 20.60 12.88
CA ALA A 132 -23.89 20.67 12.77
C ALA A 132 -23.25 19.33 13.15
N ALA A 133 -22.31 18.85 12.34
CA ALA A 133 -21.50 17.65 12.60
C ALA A 133 -20.01 17.94 12.40
N PRO A 134 -19.41 18.86 13.18
CA PRO A 134 -18.03 19.31 13.00
C PRO A 134 -17.00 18.17 13.16
N GLU A 135 -17.35 17.09 13.86
CA GLU A 135 -16.50 15.93 14.05
C GLU A 135 -16.38 15.02 12.81
N SER A 136 -17.25 15.18 11.83
CA SER A 136 -17.39 14.29 10.66
C SER A 136 -16.73 14.82 9.39
N LEU A 137 -15.57 15.48 9.54
CA LEU A 137 -14.76 15.92 8.40
C LEU A 137 -14.00 14.74 7.76
N PRO A 138 -13.92 14.65 6.42
CA PRO A 138 -13.17 13.59 5.75
C PRO A 138 -11.68 13.61 6.10
N ARG A 139 -11.11 12.43 6.32
CA ARG A 139 -9.68 12.23 6.60
C ARG A 139 -9.05 11.37 5.52
N THR A 140 -7.80 11.67 5.17
CA THR A 140 -7.02 10.84 4.24
C THR A 140 -6.56 9.56 4.92
N VAL A 141 -6.53 8.47 4.17
CA VAL A 141 -6.11 7.13 4.61
C VAL A 141 -4.88 6.69 3.80
N GLY A 142 -4.06 5.82 4.40
CA GLY A 142 -2.88 5.20 3.77
C GLY A 142 -1.54 5.66 4.36
N PHE A 143 -1.56 6.44 5.45
CA PHE A 143 -0.35 7.01 6.07
C PHE A 143 0.03 6.34 7.39
N GLU A 144 -0.92 5.66 8.04
CA GLU A 144 -0.68 5.03 9.35
C GLU A 144 0.09 3.71 9.23
N GLU A 145 0.72 3.28 10.33
CA GLU A 145 1.49 2.02 10.36
C GLU A 145 0.62 0.78 10.13
N ALA A 146 -0.60 0.79 10.68
CA ALA A 146 -1.59 -0.28 10.46
C ALA A 146 -2.07 -0.34 8.99
N GLU A 147 -1.83 0.72 8.22
CA GLU A 147 -2.21 0.85 6.82
C GLU A 147 -0.99 0.60 5.91
N ALA A 148 0.05 -0.07 6.38
CA ALA A 148 1.17 -0.48 5.55
C ALA A 148 0.76 -1.57 4.55
N LEU A 149 1.25 -1.49 3.31
CA LEU A 149 1.11 -2.57 2.31
C LEU A 149 2.35 -3.44 2.23
N ILE A 150 3.51 -2.86 2.52
CA ILE A 150 4.79 -3.55 2.44
C ILE A 150 5.32 -3.71 3.86
N ASP A 151 5.59 -4.95 4.24
CA ASP A 151 6.31 -5.27 5.47
C ASP A 151 7.69 -4.61 5.40
N PHE A 152 7.89 -3.58 6.22
CA PHE A 152 9.19 -2.98 6.45
C PHE A 152 9.74 -3.50 7.78
N ASP A 153 11.02 -3.84 7.79
CA ASP A 153 11.69 -4.22 9.02
C ASP A 153 11.60 -3.07 10.04
N ALA A 154 11.30 -3.38 11.30
CA ALA A 154 11.21 -2.41 12.40
C ALA A 154 12.50 -1.59 12.58
N ARG A 155 13.63 -2.06 12.03
CA ARG A 155 14.91 -1.33 11.98
C ARG A 155 14.93 -0.19 10.96
N SER A 156 13.95 -0.10 10.07
CA SER A 156 13.84 0.89 9.00
C SER A 156 12.71 1.88 9.30
N HIS A 157 12.90 3.15 8.93
CA HIS A 157 11.87 4.16 9.19
C HIS A 157 10.70 4.08 8.21
N SER A 158 9.49 4.13 8.76
CA SER A 158 8.18 4.12 8.08
C SER A 158 8.06 5.09 6.89
N ALA A 159 8.60 6.32 6.92
CA ALA A 159 8.34 7.23 5.78
C ALA A 159 9.09 6.87 4.49
N TYR A 160 10.14 6.05 4.53
CA TYR A 160 10.72 5.50 3.28
C TYR A 160 9.82 4.44 2.66
N ARG A 161 9.08 3.69 3.49
CA ARG A 161 8.01 2.83 3.02
C ARG A 161 6.95 3.68 2.32
N LEU A 162 6.50 4.77 2.94
CA LEU A 162 5.49 5.67 2.35
C LEU A 162 5.92 6.22 0.98
N LEU A 163 7.19 6.61 0.81
CA LEU A 163 7.70 7.03 -0.50
C LEU A 163 7.58 5.91 -1.55
N THR A 164 7.98 4.69 -1.17
CA THR A 164 7.91 3.52 -2.06
C THR A 164 6.46 3.20 -2.43
N GLU A 165 5.56 3.21 -1.46
CA GLU A 165 4.12 2.97 -1.67
C GLU A 165 3.48 4.05 -2.54
N TYR A 166 3.87 5.32 -2.36
CA TYR A 166 3.38 6.43 -3.17
C TYR A 166 3.79 6.32 -4.64
N PHE A 167 5.07 6.05 -4.92
CA PHE A 167 5.52 5.96 -6.30
C PHE A 167 5.12 4.65 -6.99
N ALA A 168 5.03 3.54 -6.26
CA ALA A 168 4.70 2.23 -6.82
C ALA A 168 3.19 1.97 -6.91
N PHE A 169 2.41 2.43 -5.93
CA PHE A 169 0.97 2.17 -5.86
C PHE A 169 0.20 3.36 -5.23
N PRO A 170 0.10 4.50 -5.94
CA PRO A 170 -0.55 5.71 -5.41
C PRO A 170 -2.06 5.52 -5.11
N GLU A 171 -2.70 4.51 -5.69
CA GLU A 171 -4.10 4.18 -5.45
C GLU A 171 -4.39 3.79 -3.99
N LYS A 172 -3.36 3.36 -3.25
CA LYS A 172 -3.38 3.20 -1.79
C LYS A 172 -3.98 4.42 -1.07
N PHE A 173 -3.72 5.62 -1.59
CA PHE A 173 -4.14 6.90 -1.00
C PHE A 173 -5.48 7.41 -1.54
N ASN A 174 -6.23 6.57 -2.26
CA ASN A 174 -7.58 6.86 -2.73
C ASN A 174 -8.65 6.46 -1.71
N PHE A 175 -8.26 6.15 -0.47
CA PHE A 175 -9.18 5.88 0.62
C PHE A 175 -9.42 7.15 1.44
N ILE A 176 -10.66 7.33 1.88
CA ILE A 176 -11.04 8.38 2.82
C ILE A 176 -11.82 7.78 3.98
N ASP A 177 -11.54 8.28 5.18
CA ASP A 177 -12.32 7.98 6.37
C ASP A 177 -13.29 9.11 6.67
N LEU A 178 -14.54 8.74 6.86
CA LEU A 178 -15.60 9.63 7.30
C LEU A 178 -15.96 9.29 8.75
N PRO A 179 -15.54 10.10 9.73
CA PRO A 179 -15.94 9.90 11.12
C PRO A 179 -17.46 9.96 11.22
N TRP A 180 -18.07 8.89 11.70
CA TRP A 180 -19.52 8.81 11.80
C TRP A 180 -20.03 9.76 12.88
N PRO A 181 -21.01 10.64 12.58
CA PRO A 181 -21.52 11.60 13.55
C PRO A 181 -22.04 10.90 14.81
N LYS A 182 -21.67 11.40 16.00
CA LYS A 182 -22.13 10.81 17.27
C LYS A 182 -23.66 10.84 17.41
N ALA A 183 -24.29 11.87 16.86
CA ALA A 183 -25.74 12.04 16.82
C ALA A 183 -26.48 10.86 16.13
N LEU A 184 -25.79 10.08 15.29
CA LEU A 184 -26.38 8.94 14.59
C LEU A 184 -26.29 7.62 15.35
N GLN A 185 -25.45 7.52 16.39
CA GLN A 185 -25.24 6.27 17.13
C GLN A 185 -26.52 5.77 17.83
N LEU A 186 -27.38 6.70 18.25
CA LEU A 186 -28.67 6.40 18.90
C LEU A 186 -29.87 6.67 17.97
N SER A 187 -29.62 7.03 16.72
CA SER A 187 -30.67 7.41 15.78
C SER A 187 -31.29 6.18 15.12
N LYS A 188 -32.62 6.19 14.98
CA LYS A 188 -33.37 5.20 14.17
C LYS A 188 -33.53 5.63 12.71
N ALA A 189 -32.83 6.69 12.29
CA ALA A 189 -32.91 7.20 10.93
C ALA A 189 -32.37 6.16 9.94
N ARG A 190 -33.19 5.79 8.95
CA ARG A 190 -32.81 4.86 7.87
C ARG A 190 -32.14 5.54 6.68
N GLN A 191 -32.20 6.87 6.66
CA GLN A 191 -31.56 7.71 5.66
C GLN A 191 -30.72 8.75 6.37
N VAL A 192 -29.49 8.91 5.90
CA VAL A 192 -28.55 9.92 6.39
C VAL A 192 -28.00 10.66 5.18
N THR A 193 -27.86 11.97 5.29
CA THR A 193 -27.18 12.79 4.30
C THR A 193 -26.20 13.71 5.00
N LEU A 194 -24.93 13.60 4.64
CA LEU A 194 -23.85 14.47 5.09
C LEU A 194 -23.61 15.54 4.02
N HIS A 195 -23.75 16.79 4.42
CA HIS A 195 -23.53 17.95 3.57
C HIS A 195 -22.19 18.58 3.91
N PHE A 196 -21.26 18.54 2.96
CA PHE A 196 -19.95 19.14 3.08
C PHE A 196 -19.95 20.52 2.45
N ALA A 197 -19.69 21.53 3.27
CA ALA A 197 -19.47 22.89 2.80
C ALA A 197 -18.02 23.04 2.35
N MET A 198 -17.80 23.44 1.10
CA MET A 198 -16.46 23.53 0.49
C MET A 198 -16.10 24.97 0.12
N ALA A 199 -14.84 25.33 0.33
CA ALA A 199 -14.27 26.65 0.03
C ALA A 199 -13.28 26.60 -1.13
N GLY A 200 -13.19 27.67 -1.91
CA GLY A 200 -12.11 27.85 -2.89
C GLY A 200 -12.27 27.08 -4.20
N ILE A 201 -13.47 26.56 -4.49
CA ILE A 201 -13.80 25.93 -5.78
C ILE A 201 -14.72 26.88 -6.55
N ARG A 202 -14.22 27.40 -7.68
CA ARG A 202 -15.01 28.28 -8.55
C ARG A 202 -15.89 27.42 -9.47
N GLY A 203 -17.18 27.72 -9.59
CA GLY A 203 -18.12 26.90 -10.36
C GLY A 203 -17.78 26.72 -11.84
N GLU A 204 -16.99 27.62 -12.43
CA GLU A 204 -16.55 27.53 -13.84
C GLU A 204 -15.18 26.86 -14.03
N SER A 205 -14.52 26.41 -12.96
CA SER A 205 -13.21 25.77 -13.07
C SER A 205 -13.29 24.37 -13.68
N ASP A 206 -12.19 23.91 -14.27
CA ASP A 206 -12.09 22.52 -14.74
C ASP A 206 -12.25 21.51 -13.59
N GLU A 207 -11.81 21.87 -12.38
CA GLU A 207 -12.04 21.09 -11.15
C GLU A 207 -13.54 20.93 -10.86
N ALA A 208 -14.34 22.00 -11.00
CA ALA A 208 -15.78 21.94 -10.80
C ALA A 208 -16.47 21.03 -11.84
N ARG A 209 -16.06 21.13 -13.11
CA ARG A 209 -16.58 20.26 -14.19
C ARG A 209 -16.25 18.78 -13.94
N LEU A 210 -15.04 18.47 -13.48
CA LEU A 210 -14.68 17.10 -13.10
C LEU A 210 -15.54 16.60 -11.95
N LEU A 211 -15.75 17.43 -10.92
CA LEU A 211 -16.57 17.09 -9.76
C LEU A 211 -18.06 16.89 -10.13
N GLU A 212 -18.58 17.56 -11.17
CA GLU A 212 -19.95 17.34 -11.68
C GLU A 212 -20.16 15.96 -12.30
N THR A 213 -19.09 15.35 -12.84
CA THR A 213 -19.17 14.01 -13.44
C THR A 213 -19.21 12.87 -12.42
N ILE A 214 -19.03 13.18 -11.14
CA ILE A 214 -18.93 12.19 -10.07
C ILE A 214 -20.32 11.66 -9.72
N THR A 215 -20.39 10.33 -9.60
CA THR A 215 -21.62 9.59 -9.29
C THR A 215 -21.41 8.67 -8.09
N ALA A 216 -22.48 8.00 -7.64
CA ALA A 216 -22.42 6.98 -6.58
C ALA A 216 -21.37 5.88 -6.86
N ARG A 217 -21.18 5.52 -8.14
CA ARG A 217 -20.22 4.48 -8.57
C ARG A 217 -18.76 4.83 -8.29
N ASN A 218 -18.47 6.11 -8.04
CA ASN A 218 -17.13 6.58 -7.70
C ASN A 218 -16.81 6.42 -6.20
N LEU A 219 -17.78 6.06 -5.36
CA LEU A 219 -17.62 5.88 -3.93
C LEU A 219 -17.95 4.45 -3.55
N LEU A 220 -16.91 3.65 -3.35
CA LEU A 220 -17.07 2.22 -3.08
C LEU A 220 -16.78 1.92 -1.60
N THR A 221 -17.61 1.07 -1.00
CA THR A 221 -17.42 0.53 0.36
C THR A 221 -16.89 -0.90 0.29
N GLY A 222 -16.27 -1.39 1.38
CA GLY A 222 -15.81 -2.78 1.46
C GLY A 222 -14.64 -3.11 0.51
N CYS A 223 -13.90 -2.09 0.09
CA CYS A 223 -12.72 -2.23 -0.75
C CYS A 223 -11.48 -2.35 0.14
N THR A 224 -10.49 -3.13 -0.31
CA THR A 224 -9.20 -3.25 0.37
C THR A 224 -8.09 -3.46 -0.68
N PRO A 225 -6.93 -2.80 -0.55
CA PRO A 225 -5.77 -3.15 -1.35
C PRO A 225 -5.27 -4.56 -0.97
N VAL A 226 -4.80 -5.30 -1.97
CA VAL A 226 -4.27 -6.66 -1.78
C VAL A 226 -2.90 -6.74 -2.40
N VAL A 227 -1.94 -7.33 -1.68
CA VAL A 227 -0.59 -7.60 -2.18
C VAL A 227 -0.45 -9.10 -2.48
N ASN A 228 0.22 -9.42 -3.59
CA ASN A 228 0.51 -10.81 -4.00
C ASN A 228 1.64 -11.40 -3.14
N LEU A 229 1.33 -11.68 -1.87
CA LEU A 229 2.24 -12.25 -0.88
C LEU A 229 1.47 -13.29 -0.08
N PHE A 230 2.07 -14.45 0.17
CA PHE A 230 1.46 -15.52 0.95
C PHE A 230 2.53 -16.34 1.67
N SER A 231 2.18 -16.90 2.83
CA SER A 231 3.07 -17.81 3.58
C SER A 231 2.87 -19.25 3.12
N GLN A 232 3.97 -19.96 2.87
CA GLN A 232 3.97 -21.36 2.47
C GLN A 232 5.25 -22.06 2.98
N ARG A 233 5.19 -23.39 3.13
CA ARG A 233 6.38 -24.22 3.34
C ARG A 233 7.07 -24.51 2.01
N ALA A 234 8.36 -24.23 1.93
CA ALA A 234 9.18 -24.58 0.78
C ALA A 234 9.40 -26.09 0.68
N ASP A 235 9.79 -26.56 -0.51
CA ASP A 235 10.19 -27.95 -0.73
C ASP A 235 11.34 -28.33 0.21
N PRO A 236 11.27 -29.53 0.84
CA PRO A 236 12.28 -29.95 1.80
C PRO A 236 13.65 -30.14 1.13
N ILE A 237 14.68 -29.53 1.71
CA ILE A 237 16.04 -29.57 1.17
C ILE A 237 16.84 -30.64 1.92
N ARG A 238 17.37 -31.64 1.22
CA ARG A 238 18.31 -32.59 1.83
C ARG A 238 19.72 -31.99 1.86
N ILE A 239 20.30 -31.91 3.05
CA ILE A 239 21.67 -31.41 3.23
C ILE A 239 22.62 -32.57 2.94
N THR A 240 23.47 -32.40 1.94
CA THR A 240 24.47 -33.42 1.56
C THR A 240 25.89 -33.01 1.90
N HIS A 241 26.10 -31.75 2.28
CA HIS A 241 27.41 -31.12 2.50
C HIS A 241 28.36 -31.18 1.29
N THR A 242 27.83 -31.51 0.10
CA THR A 242 28.58 -31.48 -1.17
C THR A 242 28.54 -30.11 -1.85
N SER A 243 27.60 -29.26 -1.44
CA SER A 243 27.43 -27.88 -1.88
C SER A 243 27.36 -26.98 -0.65
N ASP A 244 27.93 -25.77 -0.75
CA ASP A 244 27.82 -24.73 0.28
C ASP A 244 26.44 -24.05 0.27
N ARG A 245 25.74 -24.10 -0.88
CA ARG A 245 24.46 -23.44 -1.12
C ARG A 245 23.41 -24.40 -1.62
N TYR A 246 22.18 -24.19 -1.16
CA TYR A 246 21.02 -24.97 -1.56
C TYR A 246 19.89 -24.06 -2.02
N PRO A 247 19.26 -24.32 -3.17
CA PRO A 247 18.14 -23.50 -3.66
C PRO A 247 16.90 -23.67 -2.79
N VAL A 248 16.22 -22.56 -2.48
CA VAL A 248 14.98 -22.54 -1.71
C VAL A 248 13.80 -22.37 -2.67
N LEU A 249 13.03 -23.43 -2.87
CA LEU A 249 11.92 -23.46 -3.82
C LEU A 249 10.59 -23.53 -3.06
N PRO A 250 9.69 -22.54 -3.20
CA PRO A 250 8.35 -22.62 -2.61
C PRO A 250 7.54 -23.82 -3.10
N ASP A 251 7.64 -24.12 -4.40
CA ASP A 251 7.08 -25.30 -5.07
C ASP A 251 7.98 -25.66 -6.25
N GLY A 252 8.72 -26.77 -6.14
CA GLY A 252 9.69 -27.20 -7.15
C GLY A 252 9.05 -27.63 -8.47
N ARG A 253 7.75 -28.00 -8.48
CA ARG A 253 7.03 -28.33 -9.73
C ARG A 253 6.72 -27.09 -10.56
N ARG A 254 6.60 -25.93 -9.89
CA ARG A 254 6.27 -24.63 -10.49
C ARG A 254 7.28 -23.56 -10.08
N ALA A 255 8.56 -23.91 -10.03
CA ALA A 255 9.62 -23.01 -9.57
C ALA A 255 9.60 -21.64 -10.28
N HIS A 256 9.41 -21.64 -11.60
CA HIS A 256 9.34 -20.42 -12.42
C HIS A 256 8.15 -19.51 -12.09
N GLY A 257 7.07 -20.03 -11.52
CA GLY A 257 5.88 -19.27 -11.16
C GLY A 257 5.96 -18.58 -9.80
N HIS A 258 6.93 -18.98 -8.97
CA HIS A 258 7.08 -18.47 -7.61
C HIS A 258 8.41 -17.73 -7.42
N GLU A 259 8.41 -16.81 -6.47
CA GLU A 259 9.59 -16.11 -6.01
C GLU A 259 9.55 -16.02 -4.48
N VAL A 260 10.68 -16.31 -3.85
CA VAL A 260 10.84 -16.17 -2.40
C VAL A 260 10.98 -14.69 -2.05
N TYR A 261 10.06 -14.17 -1.24
CA TYR A 261 10.10 -12.81 -0.70
C TYR A 261 10.96 -12.74 0.56
N SER A 262 10.66 -13.60 1.54
CA SER A 262 11.43 -13.74 2.79
C SER A 262 11.50 -15.19 3.23
N ILE A 263 12.60 -15.53 3.92
CA ILE A 263 12.71 -16.77 4.69
C ILE A 263 12.39 -16.41 6.13
N ASP A 264 11.29 -16.95 6.65
CA ASP A 264 10.77 -16.59 7.96
C ASP A 264 11.35 -17.50 9.05
N LYS A 265 11.35 -18.83 8.81
CA LYS A 265 11.89 -19.83 9.75
C LYS A 265 12.57 -20.97 9.02
N VAL A 266 13.60 -21.53 9.64
CA VAL A 266 14.38 -22.65 9.11
C VAL A 266 14.52 -23.71 10.21
N PHE A 267 14.07 -24.93 9.93
CA PHE A 267 14.19 -26.05 10.84
C PHE A 267 15.01 -27.16 10.20
N ARG A 268 15.95 -27.72 10.95
CA ARG A 268 16.59 -29.01 10.68
C ARG A 268 15.68 -30.11 11.19
N VAL A 269 15.43 -31.11 10.37
CA VAL A 269 14.81 -32.37 10.76
C VAL A 269 15.87 -33.45 10.60
N HIS A 270 16.33 -33.98 11.73
CA HIS A 270 17.30 -35.06 11.79
C HIS A 270 16.58 -36.36 12.16
N GLN A 271 16.65 -37.37 11.29
CA GLN A 271 16.01 -38.66 11.53
C GLN A 271 16.91 -39.54 12.41
N THR A 272 16.51 -39.74 13.66
CA THR A 272 17.21 -40.67 14.57
C THR A 272 16.45 -41.98 14.71
N ALA A 273 17.11 -43.02 15.22
CA ALA A 273 16.48 -44.31 15.53
C ALA A 273 15.35 -44.21 16.59
N GLN A 274 15.25 -43.09 17.33
CA GLN A 274 14.28 -42.85 18.39
C GLN A 274 13.16 -41.87 17.98
N GLY A 275 13.23 -41.28 16.78
CA GLY A 275 12.27 -40.30 16.27
C GLY A 275 12.92 -39.14 15.51
N ASP A 276 12.10 -38.21 15.03
CA ASP A 276 12.56 -36.99 14.37
C ASP A 276 13.00 -35.96 15.42
N ASP A 277 14.26 -35.54 15.38
CA ASP A 277 14.76 -34.42 16.17
C ASP A 277 14.65 -33.13 15.32
N ILE A 278 13.89 -32.16 15.83
CA ILE A 278 13.60 -30.90 15.13
C ILE A 278 14.35 -29.77 15.83
N GLN A 279 15.27 -29.14 15.10
CA GLN A 279 16.13 -28.08 15.62
C GLN A 279 15.97 -26.81 14.78
N GLU A 280 15.83 -25.66 15.42
CA GLU A 280 15.70 -24.38 14.70
C GLU A 280 17.09 -23.81 14.33
N PHE A 281 17.26 -23.40 13.07
CA PHE A 281 18.38 -22.57 12.62
C PHE A 281 17.98 -21.09 12.71
N ARG A 282 18.88 -20.26 13.25
CA ARG A 282 18.63 -18.82 13.40
C ARG A 282 19.26 -17.99 12.28
N PRO A 283 18.72 -16.82 11.91
CA PRO A 283 19.38 -15.96 10.94
C PRO A 283 20.75 -15.49 11.49
N PHE A 284 21.81 -15.57 10.68
CA PHE A 284 23.16 -15.21 11.12
C PHE A 284 23.27 -13.76 11.61
N PHE A 285 22.56 -12.82 10.97
CA PHE A 285 22.58 -11.40 11.32
C PHE A 285 21.48 -11.00 12.34
N ALA A 286 20.85 -11.95 13.02
CA ALA A 286 19.91 -11.65 14.09
C ALA A 286 20.69 -11.24 15.36
N LEU A 287 20.42 -10.03 15.88
CA LEU A 287 21.01 -9.50 17.10
C LEU A 287 20.38 -10.14 18.35
N HIS A 288 20.51 -11.46 18.51
CA HIS A 288 20.07 -12.19 19.71
C HIS A 288 21.28 -12.71 20.48
N HIS A 289 21.99 -11.79 21.13
CA HIS A 289 23.13 -12.11 22.01
C HIS A 289 22.71 -12.74 23.34
N ASP A 290 21.43 -12.68 23.74
CA ASP A 290 20.95 -13.28 24.99
C ASP A 290 21.02 -14.82 24.99
N GLY A 291 20.85 -15.46 23.83
CA GLY A 291 20.97 -16.92 23.71
C GLY A 291 22.41 -17.43 23.88
N LEU A 292 23.40 -16.63 23.48
CA LEU A 292 24.83 -16.93 23.67
C LEU A 292 25.22 -16.89 25.15
N LEU A 293 24.56 -16.03 25.94
CA LEU A 293 24.84 -15.85 27.37
C LEU A 293 24.11 -16.87 28.26
N ALA A 294 22.94 -17.37 27.84
CA ALA A 294 22.10 -18.24 28.67
C ALA A 294 22.41 -19.75 28.56
N HIS A 295 22.87 -20.24 27.41
CA HIS A 295 23.02 -21.69 27.15
C HIS A 295 24.43 -22.11 26.72
N GLY A 296 25.39 -21.17 26.73
CA GLY A 296 26.74 -21.39 26.22
C GLY A 296 26.79 -21.49 24.69
N GLU A 297 27.97 -21.28 24.11
CA GLU A 297 28.25 -21.28 22.66
C GLU A 297 27.96 -22.63 21.95
N SER A 298 27.64 -23.68 22.72
CA SER A 298 27.73 -25.08 22.31
C SER A 298 26.55 -25.61 21.47
N ALA A 299 25.68 -24.77 20.91
CA ALA A 299 24.59 -25.21 20.02
C ALA A 299 24.12 -24.12 19.03
N ALA A 300 24.96 -23.12 18.74
CA ALA A 300 24.56 -22.02 17.89
C ALA A 300 24.62 -22.43 16.41
N ARG A 301 23.44 -22.51 15.79
CA ARG A 301 23.25 -22.88 14.38
C ARG A 301 22.63 -21.72 13.62
N TYR A 302 23.25 -21.36 12.52
CA TYR A 302 22.87 -20.18 11.76
C TYR A 302 22.57 -20.49 10.30
N TRP A 303 21.78 -19.62 9.67
CA TRP A 303 21.59 -19.61 8.23
C TRP A 303 21.82 -18.23 7.64
N VAL A 304 22.24 -18.22 6.38
CA VAL A 304 22.41 -17.03 5.54
C VAL A 304 21.68 -17.26 4.24
N ALA A 305 20.82 -16.31 3.86
CA ALA A 305 20.19 -16.31 2.54
C ALA A 305 21.08 -15.57 1.54
N HIS A 306 21.23 -16.17 0.37
CA HIS A 306 21.86 -15.58 -0.80
C HIS A 306 20.81 -15.42 -1.88
N ARG A 307 20.96 -14.38 -2.69
CA ARG A 307 20.10 -14.22 -3.86
C ARG A 307 20.88 -13.70 -5.05
N ASP A 308 20.76 -14.41 -6.17
CA ASP A 308 21.47 -14.15 -7.41
C ASP A 308 20.51 -13.71 -8.52
N ASP A 309 20.54 -12.42 -8.86
CA ASP A 309 19.68 -11.85 -9.90
C ASP A 309 20.08 -12.31 -11.31
N THR A 310 21.34 -12.72 -11.53
CA THR A 310 21.77 -13.29 -12.82
C THR A 310 21.21 -14.69 -13.01
N LEU A 311 21.13 -15.46 -11.93
CA LEU A 311 20.45 -16.76 -11.92
C LEU A 311 18.95 -16.58 -12.11
N ALA A 312 18.34 -15.55 -11.50
CA ALA A 312 16.92 -15.23 -11.70
C ALA A 312 16.57 -15.01 -13.18
N ALA A 313 17.47 -14.39 -13.95
CA ALA A 313 17.26 -14.14 -15.38
C ALA A 313 17.41 -15.39 -16.26
N ARG A 314 18.22 -16.36 -15.85
CA ARG A 314 18.48 -17.60 -16.61
C ARG A 314 17.55 -18.75 -16.23
N SER A 315 17.30 -18.89 -14.93
CA SER A 315 16.52 -19.95 -14.31
C SER A 315 15.59 -19.37 -13.24
N PRO A 316 14.47 -18.74 -13.64
CA PRO A 316 13.47 -18.22 -12.71
C PRO A 316 13.01 -19.30 -11.72
N GLY A 317 13.07 -18.98 -10.43
CA GLY A 317 12.67 -19.81 -9.31
C GLY A 317 13.84 -20.22 -8.42
N TYR A 318 15.04 -20.27 -8.99
CA TYR A 318 16.26 -20.78 -8.33
C TYR A 318 17.15 -19.67 -7.76
N GLU A 319 16.74 -18.41 -7.87
CA GLU A 319 17.59 -17.28 -7.48
C GLU A 319 17.85 -17.16 -5.99
N THR A 320 17.01 -17.73 -5.13
CA THR A 320 17.17 -17.67 -3.68
C THR A 320 17.78 -18.96 -3.18
N GLU A 321 18.93 -18.85 -2.53
CA GLU A 321 19.69 -19.96 -1.98
C GLU A 321 19.89 -19.75 -0.47
N ILE A 322 20.06 -20.84 0.27
CA ILE A 322 20.37 -20.84 1.69
C ILE A 322 21.70 -21.56 1.94
N SER A 323 22.51 -20.96 2.79
CA SER A 323 23.72 -21.55 3.37
C SER A 323 23.49 -21.75 4.85
N VAL A 324 23.88 -22.90 5.38
CA VAL A 324 23.78 -23.21 6.81
C VAL A 324 25.16 -23.26 7.44
N VAL A 325 25.25 -22.84 8.70
CA VAL A 325 26.47 -22.84 9.50
C VAL A 325 26.14 -23.54 10.81
N ASP A 326 26.79 -24.66 11.08
CA ASP A 326 26.71 -25.38 12.34
C ASP A 326 28.12 -25.45 12.97
N ILE A 327 28.27 -24.86 14.15
CA ILE A 327 29.55 -24.79 14.87
C ILE A 327 29.98 -26.16 15.38
N ASN A 328 29.02 -27.06 15.67
CA ASN A 328 29.30 -28.41 16.15
C ASN A 328 29.25 -29.45 15.04
N PHE A 329 29.41 -29.02 13.78
CA PHE A 329 29.34 -29.93 12.66
C PHE A 329 30.48 -30.97 12.72
N ASP A 330 30.10 -32.24 12.88
CA ASP A 330 31.02 -33.37 12.74
C ASP A 330 30.83 -34.04 11.35
N PRO A 331 31.81 -33.92 10.45
CA PRO A 331 31.74 -34.54 9.12
C PRO A 331 31.85 -36.07 9.13
N ALA A 332 32.22 -36.68 10.27
CA ALA A 332 32.32 -38.14 10.40
C ALA A 332 30.96 -38.82 10.67
N GLU A 333 29.93 -38.07 11.05
CA GLU A 333 28.59 -38.59 11.30
C GLU A 333 27.78 -38.72 10.00
N ILE A 334 27.03 -39.83 9.86
CA ILE A 334 26.08 -40.01 8.76
C ILE A 334 24.85 -39.14 9.05
N GLN A 335 24.87 -37.91 8.54
CA GLN A 335 23.78 -36.96 8.74
C GLN A 335 22.74 -37.09 7.61
N THR A 336 21.55 -37.59 7.94
CA THR A 336 20.39 -37.57 7.02
C THR A 336 19.52 -36.36 7.37
N ASP A 337 20.06 -35.17 7.15
CA ASP A 337 19.40 -33.93 7.53
C ASP A 337 18.53 -33.39 6.41
N THR A 338 17.32 -32.99 6.77
CA THR A 338 16.41 -32.27 5.88
C THR A 338 16.07 -30.91 6.47
N LEU A 339 16.18 -29.85 5.67
CA LEU A 339 15.70 -28.52 6.03
C LEU A 339 14.23 -28.40 5.66
N SER A 340 13.42 -28.04 6.66
CA SER A 340 12.06 -27.56 6.49
C SER A 340 12.06 -26.05 6.64
N ILE A 341 11.67 -25.33 5.59
CA ILE A 341 11.76 -23.87 5.53
C ILE A 341 10.36 -23.27 5.37
N GLU A 342 10.03 -22.31 6.23
CA GLU A 342 8.84 -21.47 6.09
C GLU A 342 9.23 -20.18 5.38
N VAL A 343 8.54 -19.88 4.28
CA VAL A 343 8.83 -18.72 3.44
C VAL A 343 7.57 -17.89 3.21
N LYS A 344 7.74 -16.59 3.02
CA LYS A 344 6.76 -15.80 2.26
C LYS A 344 7.15 -15.86 0.79
N ALA A 345 6.19 -16.18 -0.06
CA ALA A 345 6.37 -16.26 -1.50
C ALA A 345 5.38 -15.35 -2.23
N THR A 346 5.73 -15.03 -3.47
CA THR A 346 4.89 -14.28 -4.41
C THR A 346 4.75 -15.05 -5.72
N ASN A 347 3.68 -14.81 -6.46
CA ASN A 347 3.44 -15.38 -7.79
C ASN A 347 4.10 -14.59 -8.94
N ARG A 348 5.14 -13.79 -8.64
CA ARG A 348 5.80 -12.88 -9.59
C ARG A 348 4.77 -12.01 -10.32
N ASP A 349 4.97 -11.82 -11.63
CA ASP A 349 4.11 -11.03 -12.53
C ASP A 349 2.90 -11.80 -13.05
N LEU A 350 2.67 -13.05 -12.60
CA LEU A 350 1.57 -13.86 -13.09
C LEU A 350 0.18 -13.24 -12.82
N PRO A 351 -0.10 -12.59 -11.66
CA PRO A 351 -1.38 -11.90 -11.46
C PRO A 351 -1.61 -10.74 -12.44
N SER A 352 -0.55 -10.13 -12.97
CA SER A 352 -0.68 -9.09 -14.01
C SER A 352 -1.18 -9.64 -15.35
N GLN A 353 -1.33 -10.95 -15.49
CA GLN A 353 -1.88 -11.60 -16.69
C GLN A 353 -3.36 -11.97 -16.52
N LEU A 354 -3.93 -11.77 -15.34
CA LEU A 354 -5.33 -12.04 -15.07
C LEU A 354 -6.25 -11.10 -15.85
N THR A 355 -7.36 -11.67 -16.31
CA THR A 355 -8.48 -10.89 -16.84
C THR A 355 -9.34 -10.45 -15.66
N VAL A 356 -9.60 -9.15 -15.56
CA VAL A 356 -10.35 -8.53 -14.46
C VAL A 356 -11.71 -8.05 -14.96
N GLY A 357 -12.74 -8.15 -14.12
CA GLY A 357 -14.10 -7.72 -14.40
C GLY A 357 -15.00 -8.81 -14.96
N GLN A 358 -14.76 -10.08 -14.63
CA GLN A 358 -15.65 -11.17 -15.03
C GLN A 358 -16.97 -11.15 -14.24
N ALA A 359 -18.06 -11.59 -14.89
CA ALA A 359 -19.36 -11.71 -14.23
C ALA A 359 -19.35 -12.92 -13.29
N GLY A 360 -19.50 -12.70 -11.98
CA GLY A 360 -19.44 -13.74 -10.95
C GLY A 360 -18.17 -13.73 -10.08
N GLY A 361 -17.34 -12.70 -10.21
CA GLY A 361 -16.16 -12.45 -9.38
C GLY A 361 -14.87 -12.82 -10.10
N ASP A 362 -13.81 -12.09 -9.74
CA ASP A 362 -12.45 -12.33 -10.27
C ASP A 362 -11.66 -13.30 -9.39
N LEU A 363 -12.03 -13.39 -8.10
CA LEU A 363 -11.37 -14.23 -7.11
C LEU A 363 -12.40 -15.04 -6.33
N PHE A 364 -12.02 -16.26 -5.96
CA PHE A 364 -12.85 -17.18 -5.20
C PHE A 364 -12.16 -17.51 -3.88
N LEU A 365 -12.89 -17.46 -2.77
CA LEU A 365 -12.39 -17.97 -1.49
C LEU A 365 -12.51 -19.50 -1.45
N GLU A 366 -11.39 -20.19 -1.25
CA GLU A 366 -11.39 -21.62 -0.99
C GLU A 366 -12.11 -21.91 0.35
N GLY A 367 -13.16 -22.74 0.31
CA GLY A 367 -13.86 -23.24 1.50
C GLY A 367 -15.12 -22.48 1.95
N LEU A 368 -15.45 -21.32 1.38
CA LEU A 368 -16.69 -20.58 1.67
C LEU A 368 -17.69 -20.69 0.51
N ARG A 369 -18.72 -21.54 0.66
CA ARG A 369 -19.79 -21.72 -0.35
C ARG A 369 -20.75 -20.52 -0.48
N ASN A 370 -20.69 -19.56 0.44
CA ASN A 370 -21.55 -18.36 0.48
C ASN A 370 -20.74 -17.04 0.49
N ALA A 371 -19.52 -17.04 -0.05
CA ALA A 371 -18.74 -15.80 -0.12
C ALA A 371 -19.42 -14.79 -1.07
N ARG A 372 -19.49 -13.52 -0.64
CA ARG A 372 -19.83 -12.39 -1.52
C ARG A 372 -18.85 -12.36 -2.70
N GLU A 373 -19.33 -11.95 -3.87
CA GLU A 373 -18.51 -11.82 -5.08
C GLU A 373 -17.29 -10.93 -4.81
N VAL A 374 -16.08 -11.44 -5.02
CA VAL A 374 -14.85 -10.66 -4.91
C VAL A 374 -14.45 -10.18 -6.29
N ARG A 375 -14.46 -8.86 -6.49
CA ARG A 375 -14.13 -8.22 -7.76
C ARG A 375 -12.89 -7.36 -7.62
N MET A 376 -11.98 -7.48 -8.58
CA MET A 376 -10.82 -6.61 -8.69
C MET A 376 -11.27 -5.30 -9.37
N LEU A 377 -11.01 -4.16 -8.72
CA LEU A 377 -11.34 -2.84 -9.29
C LEU A 377 -10.38 -2.44 -10.42
N ARG A 378 -9.15 -2.94 -10.34
CA ARG A 378 -8.04 -2.62 -11.22
C ARG A 378 -7.24 -3.87 -11.51
N LYS A 379 -6.50 -3.84 -12.60
CA LYS A 379 -5.56 -4.89 -12.97
C LYS A 379 -4.38 -4.89 -11.97
N PRO A 380 -3.93 -6.06 -11.48
CA PRO A 380 -2.73 -6.14 -10.65
C PRO A 380 -1.51 -5.52 -11.34
N THR A 381 -0.69 -4.82 -10.57
CA THR A 381 0.53 -4.19 -11.05
C THR A 381 1.64 -5.22 -11.32
N LEU A 382 2.67 -4.78 -12.05
CA LEU A 382 3.90 -5.55 -12.19
C LEU A 382 4.71 -5.53 -10.90
N SER A 383 5.53 -6.55 -10.69
CA SER A 383 6.44 -6.64 -9.56
C SER A 383 7.60 -5.68 -9.77
N HIS A 384 7.85 -4.83 -8.78
CA HIS A 384 8.99 -3.92 -8.79
C HIS A 384 10.04 -4.37 -7.77
N ARG A 385 11.32 -4.27 -8.14
CA ARG A 385 12.45 -4.64 -7.28
C ARG A 385 13.38 -3.44 -7.12
N LEU A 386 13.96 -3.30 -5.93
CA LEU A 386 15.00 -2.31 -5.69
C LEU A 386 16.29 -2.76 -6.37
N ASP A 387 16.93 -1.87 -7.13
CA ASP A 387 18.21 -2.14 -7.78
C ASP A 387 19.28 -2.52 -6.73
N ARG A 388 19.86 -3.72 -6.86
CA ARG A 388 20.96 -4.21 -6.03
C ARG A 388 22.32 -3.75 -6.58
N GLY A 389 23.34 -3.70 -5.73
CA GLY A 389 24.69 -3.27 -6.13
C GLY A 389 24.92 -1.75 -5.99
N ARG A 390 25.35 -1.07 -7.07
CA ARG A 390 25.71 0.37 -7.02
C ARG A 390 24.52 1.25 -6.62
N GLY A 391 23.29 0.92 -7.03
CA GLY A 391 22.07 1.62 -6.63
C GLY A 391 21.77 1.49 -5.14
N ALA A 392 21.93 0.29 -4.58
CA ALA A 392 21.78 0.04 -3.14
C ALA A 392 22.82 0.80 -2.29
N LEU A 393 24.07 0.88 -2.75
CA LEU A 393 25.12 1.67 -2.09
C LEU A 393 24.77 3.17 -2.06
N TRP A 394 24.30 3.72 -3.18
CA TRP A 394 23.86 5.12 -3.22
C TRP A 394 22.66 5.36 -2.31
N ARG A 395 21.68 4.45 -2.26
CA ARG A 395 20.57 4.53 -1.31
C ARG A 395 21.05 4.51 0.12
N LEU A 396 22.00 3.64 0.46
CA LEU A 396 22.59 3.58 1.80
C LEU A 396 23.33 4.88 2.12
N ILE A 397 24.12 5.41 1.18
CA ILE A 397 24.80 6.70 1.33
C ILE A 397 23.76 7.80 1.55
N SER A 398 22.69 7.85 0.75
CA SER A 398 21.59 8.78 0.93
C SER A 398 20.99 8.63 2.33
N HIS A 399 20.63 7.42 2.76
CA HIS A 399 20.10 7.12 4.10
C HIS A 399 21.01 7.57 5.25
N LEU A 400 22.34 7.47 5.08
CA LEU A 400 23.31 7.82 6.12
C LEU A 400 23.76 9.30 6.07
N SER A 401 23.60 9.97 4.92
CA SER A 401 24.06 11.35 4.69
C SER A 401 22.96 12.40 4.89
N LEU A 402 21.77 12.01 5.33
CA LEU A 402 20.59 12.89 5.39
C LEU A 402 20.69 14.05 6.36
N ASN A 403 21.59 13.99 7.33
CA ASN A 403 21.90 15.14 8.19
C ASN A 403 22.53 16.31 7.40
N HIS A 404 22.90 16.12 6.12
CA HIS A 404 23.53 17.12 5.26
C HIS A 404 22.60 17.77 4.22
N LEU A 405 21.33 17.32 4.08
CA LEU A 405 20.36 18.01 3.19
C LEU A 405 20.15 19.48 3.61
N THR A 406 20.32 19.77 4.90
CA THR A 406 20.21 21.10 5.49
C THR A 406 21.42 22.00 5.25
N LEU A 407 22.55 21.46 4.77
CA LEU A 407 23.87 22.14 4.89
C LEU A 407 24.59 22.45 3.57
N SER A 408 24.09 22.01 2.40
CA SER A 408 24.79 22.23 1.12
C SER A 408 23.97 22.98 0.08
N ALA A 409 24.66 23.75 -0.76
CA ALA A 409 24.10 24.51 -1.89
C ALA A 409 23.42 23.62 -2.97
N GLY A 410 23.43 22.29 -2.82
CA GLY A 410 22.82 21.30 -3.71
C GLY A 410 21.62 20.54 -3.11
N GLY A 411 20.95 21.08 -2.07
CA GLY A 411 19.86 20.41 -1.38
C GLY A 411 18.67 20.00 -2.27
N LEU A 412 18.40 20.73 -3.36
CA LEU A 412 17.35 20.39 -4.32
C LEU A 412 17.69 19.12 -5.11
N ASP A 413 18.88 19.07 -5.69
CA ASP A 413 19.31 17.92 -6.50
C ASP A 413 19.42 16.67 -5.63
N ALA A 414 19.93 16.83 -4.40
CA ALA A 414 19.98 15.73 -3.44
C ALA A 414 18.59 15.20 -3.05
N LEU A 415 17.59 16.08 -2.85
CA LEU A 415 16.21 15.67 -2.61
C LEU A 415 15.63 14.93 -3.83
N ARG A 416 15.77 15.48 -5.04
CA ARG A 416 15.27 14.85 -6.26
C ARG A 416 15.90 13.48 -6.49
N GLU A 417 17.22 13.37 -6.37
CA GLU A 417 17.93 12.09 -6.50
C GLU A 417 17.45 11.09 -5.45
N MET A 418 17.29 11.51 -4.20
CA MET A 418 16.76 10.63 -3.15
C MET A 418 15.33 10.16 -3.45
N LEU A 419 14.43 11.04 -3.90
CA LEU A 419 13.07 10.64 -4.30
C LEU A 419 13.09 9.69 -5.51
N ARG A 420 13.97 9.92 -6.50
CA ARG A 420 14.17 9.04 -7.66
C ARG A 420 14.60 7.63 -7.27
N LEU A 421 15.33 7.46 -6.16
CA LEU A 421 15.71 6.14 -5.66
C LEU A 421 14.51 5.29 -5.19
N TYR A 422 13.40 5.92 -4.82
CA TYR A 422 12.15 5.25 -4.42
C TYR A 422 11.11 5.18 -5.55
N ASP A 423 11.30 5.93 -6.64
CA ASP A 423 10.50 5.79 -7.87
C ASP A 423 10.90 4.52 -8.63
N LEU A 424 10.41 3.38 -8.14
CA LEU A 424 10.66 2.08 -8.75
C LEU A 424 10.09 1.93 -10.17
N PRO A 425 8.85 2.39 -10.47
CA PRO A 425 8.31 2.25 -11.81
C PRO A 425 8.99 3.17 -12.83
N ARG A 426 9.62 4.27 -12.38
CA ARG A 426 10.22 5.31 -13.24
C ARG A 426 9.25 5.81 -14.31
N SER A 427 7.98 5.97 -13.94
CA SER A 427 6.94 6.40 -14.86
C SER A 427 7.13 7.86 -15.26
N ASP A 428 6.75 8.23 -16.49
CA ASP A 428 6.80 9.61 -16.96
C ASP A 428 6.03 10.56 -16.02
N THR A 429 4.92 10.08 -15.45
CA THR A 429 4.12 10.81 -14.47
C THR A 429 4.89 11.07 -13.17
N ASN A 430 5.64 10.10 -12.66
CA ASN A 430 6.46 10.28 -11.47
C ASN A 430 7.63 11.22 -11.76
N GLN A 431 8.33 11.03 -12.87
CA GLN A 431 9.45 11.89 -13.27
C GLN A 431 9.01 13.35 -13.45
N ARG A 432 7.87 13.60 -14.10
CA ARG A 432 7.29 14.95 -14.20
C ARG A 432 7.06 15.59 -12.83
N GLN A 433 6.51 14.85 -11.87
CA GLN A 433 6.27 15.37 -10.52
C GLN A 433 7.60 15.71 -9.80
N LEU A 434 8.62 14.89 -9.95
CA LEU A 434 9.96 15.14 -9.38
C LEU A 434 10.64 16.36 -10.00
N ASP A 435 10.54 16.49 -11.33
CA ASP A 435 11.03 17.66 -12.05
C ASP A 435 10.24 18.92 -11.69
N GLY A 436 8.99 18.77 -11.26
CA GLY A 436 8.12 19.84 -10.77
C GLY A 436 8.59 20.48 -9.46
N ILE A 437 9.51 19.87 -8.72
CA ILE A 437 10.12 20.47 -7.52
C ILE A 437 11.23 21.42 -7.95
N VAL A 438 11.02 22.73 -7.89
CA VAL A 438 11.96 23.72 -8.46
C VAL A 438 12.91 24.30 -7.42
N GLY A 439 12.57 24.21 -6.13
CA GLY A 439 13.44 24.72 -5.08
C GLY A 439 13.06 24.22 -3.70
N ILE A 440 14.05 24.22 -2.81
CA ILE A 440 13.87 23.92 -1.39
C ILE A 440 14.64 24.95 -0.56
N SER A 441 14.05 25.38 0.54
CA SER A 441 14.72 26.25 1.52
C SER A 441 14.24 25.92 2.93
N HIS A 442 15.10 26.13 3.92
CA HIS A 442 14.85 25.83 5.32
C HIS A 442 14.97 27.10 6.15
N HIS A 443 14.03 27.31 7.06
CA HIS A 443 14.03 28.47 7.95
C HIS A 443 13.80 28.01 9.38
N HIS A 444 14.59 28.52 10.33
CA HIS A 444 14.32 28.29 11.74
C HIS A 444 13.13 29.15 12.19
N VAL A 445 12.11 28.51 12.78
CA VAL A 445 10.89 29.16 13.22
C VAL A 445 10.59 28.78 14.66
N THR A 446 10.12 29.74 15.46
CA THR A 446 9.60 29.46 16.81
C THR A 446 8.09 29.49 16.76
N ALA A 447 7.45 28.44 17.26
CA ALA A 447 6.01 28.33 17.36
C ALA A 447 5.55 28.40 18.81
N CYS A 448 4.49 29.15 19.06
CA CYS A 448 3.70 29.00 20.28
C CYS A 448 2.82 27.77 20.12
N MET A 449 2.94 26.83 21.06
CA MET A 449 2.18 25.58 21.07
C MET A 449 1.33 25.51 22.34
N PRO A 450 0.10 24.99 22.26
CA PRO A 450 -0.73 24.77 23.43
C PRO A 450 -0.11 23.67 24.29
N GLY A 451 0.54 24.06 25.39
CA GLY A 451 1.01 23.14 26.43
C GLY A 451 0.01 23.07 27.58
N GLN A 452 -0.04 21.91 28.25
CA GLN A 452 -0.75 21.75 29.51
C GLN A 452 0.28 21.97 30.64
N PRO A 453 0.18 23.00 31.53
CA PRO A 453 -0.88 24.01 31.69
C PRO A 453 -0.59 25.38 31.05
N PHE A 454 0.60 25.61 30.48
CA PHE A 454 0.99 26.88 29.86
C PHE A 454 1.35 26.70 28.39
N VAL A 455 1.17 27.76 27.61
CA VAL A 455 1.69 27.85 26.25
C VAL A 455 3.21 27.74 26.26
N THR A 456 3.75 26.87 25.41
CA THR A 456 5.19 26.61 25.31
C THR A 456 5.69 27.09 23.95
N PHE A 457 6.85 27.76 23.95
CA PHE A 457 7.55 28.09 22.72
C PHE A 457 8.46 26.95 22.32
N VAL A 458 8.16 26.33 21.17
CA VAL A 458 8.96 25.25 20.60
C VAL A 458 9.73 25.80 19.41
N ARG A 459 11.01 25.45 19.27
CA ARG A 459 11.81 25.78 18.09
C ARG A 459 11.65 24.67 17.08
N GLY A 460 11.45 25.03 15.82
CA GLY A 460 11.28 24.12 14.71
C GLY A 460 11.93 24.62 13.44
N THR A 461 11.78 23.81 12.40
CA THR A 461 12.26 24.10 11.04
C THR A 461 11.07 24.16 10.10
N GLU A 462 10.90 25.29 9.40
CA GLU A 462 9.96 25.41 8.30
C GLU A 462 10.68 25.03 7.00
N VAL A 463 10.18 24.00 6.32
CA VAL A 463 10.65 23.57 5.00
C VAL A 463 9.74 24.20 3.96
N ARG A 464 10.31 25.03 3.10
CA ARG A 464 9.60 25.64 1.97
C ARG A 464 10.02 24.97 0.68
N VAL A 465 9.08 24.32 0.02
CA VAL A 465 9.30 23.70 -1.28
C VAL A 465 8.60 24.53 -2.35
N LYS A 466 9.33 24.98 -3.35
CA LYS A 466 8.78 25.66 -4.53
C LYS A 466 8.46 24.63 -5.59
N VAL A 467 7.24 24.66 -6.11
CA VAL A 467 6.74 23.69 -7.07
C VAL A 467 6.15 24.37 -8.30
N ASN A 468 6.31 23.74 -9.46
CA ASN A 468 5.58 24.09 -10.67
C ASN A 468 4.25 23.31 -10.71
N GLU A 469 3.13 24.00 -10.48
CA GLU A 469 1.79 23.38 -10.41
C GLU A 469 1.41 22.58 -11.67
N GLN A 470 1.93 22.97 -12.85
CA GLN A 470 1.58 22.31 -14.12
C GLN A 470 2.05 20.86 -14.16
N HIS A 471 3.08 20.51 -13.39
CA HIS A 471 3.63 19.16 -13.33
C HIS A 471 2.81 18.20 -12.44
N PHE A 472 1.83 18.72 -11.68
CA PHE A 472 0.99 17.95 -10.77
C PHE A 472 -0.47 17.82 -11.26
N VAL A 473 -0.76 18.31 -12.47
CA VAL A 473 -2.09 18.20 -13.08
C VAL A 473 -2.43 16.72 -13.30
N GLY A 474 -3.53 16.28 -12.69
CA GLY A 474 -4.03 14.91 -12.79
C GLY A 474 -3.53 13.93 -11.72
N THR A 475 -2.45 14.24 -10.98
CA THR A 475 -1.95 13.41 -9.87
C THR A 475 -2.28 13.99 -8.49
N GLY A 476 -2.34 15.33 -8.41
CA GLY A 476 -2.72 16.07 -7.22
C GLY A 476 -1.54 16.46 -6.36
N LEU A 477 -1.33 17.77 -6.22
CA LEU A 477 -0.23 18.33 -5.43
C LEU A 477 -0.41 18.07 -3.93
N ARG A 478 -1.66 17.99 -3.44
CA ARG A 478 -1.92 17.80 -2.01
C ARG A 478 -1.41 16.47 -1.52
N LEU A 479 -1.69 15.39 -2.24
CA LEU A 479 -1.24 14.05 -1.87
C LEU A 479 0.28 13.98 -1.82
N PHE A 480 0.95 14.51 -2.85
CA PHE A 480 2.41 14.60 -2.89
C PHE A 480 2.96 15.38 -1.69
N GLY A 481 2.35 16.53 -1.37
CA GLY A 481 2.71 17.32 -0.21
C GLY A 481 2.50 16.59 1.12
N GLN A 482 1.43 15.80 1.27
CA GLN A 482 1.22 14.99 2.48
C GLN A 482 2.28 13.89 2.63
N VAL A 483 2.70 13.25 1.54
CA VAL A 483 3.79 12.27 1.55
C VAL A 483 5.10 12.94 1.94
N LEU A 484 5.41 14.11 1.38
CA LEU A 484 6.58 14.89 1.76
C LEU A 484 6.51 15.37 3.22
N ASP A 485 5.35 15.74 3.73
CA ASP A 485 5.16 16.17 5.12
C ASP A 485 5.51 15.05 6.11
N HIS A 486 5.04 13.82 5.84
CA HIS A 486 5.43 12.63 6.63
C HIS A 486 6.92 12.31 6.49
N PHE A 487 7.44 12.40 5.26
CA PHE A 487 8.84 12.20 4.98
C PHE A 487 9.74 13.20 5.72
N PHE A 488 9.38 14.49 5.76
CA PHE A 488 10.13 15.48 6.51
C PHE A 488 9.99 15.29 8.03
N GLY A 489 8.84 14.76 8.49
CA GLY A 489 8.61 14.37 9.88
C GLY A 489 9.72 13.47 10.46
N LEU A 490 10.34 12.63 9.61
CA LEU A 490 11.48 11.78 9.96
C LEU A 490 12.68 12.53 10.53
N TYR A 491 12.87 13.78 10.10
CA TYR A 491 14.06 14.57 10.40
C TYR A 491 13.85 15.53 11.56
N VAL A 492 12.74 15.41 12.28
CA VAL A 492 12.56 16.22 13.48
C VAL A 492 13.59 15.79 14.53
N HIS A 493 14.23 16.76 15.17
CA HIS A 493 14.98 16.50 16.39
C HIS A 493 14.03 16.37 17.58
N ALA A 494 14.46 15.67 18.63
CA ALA A 494 13.74 15.64 19.89
C ALA A 494 13.45 17.06 20.38
N ASN A 495 12.21 17.31 20.85
CA ASN A 495 11.72 18.61 21.31
C ASN A 495 11.71 19.71 20.23
N SER A 496 11.65 19.33 18.96
CA SER A 496 11.49 20.25 17.83
C SER A 496 10.26 19.91 17.01
N PHE A 497 9.94 20.74 16.02
CA PHE A 497 8.91 20.44 15.03
C PHE A 497 9.41 20.74 13.63
N ILE A 498 8.82 20.08 12.64
CA ILE A 498 8.97 20.44 11.23
C ILE A 498 7.62 20.88 10.68
N GLN A 499 7.63 21.86 9.78
CA GLN A 499 6.44 22.33 9.09
C GLN A 499 6.73 22.44 7.60
N LEU A 500 5.99 21.70 6.78
CA LEU A 500 6.07 21.82 5.33
C LEU A 500 5.13 22.91 4.81
N LYS A 501 5.66 23.74 3.93
CA LYS A 501 4.88 24.70 3.12
C LYS A 501 5.27 24.60 1.66
N LEU A 502 4.26 24.60 0.80
CA LEU A 502 4.43 24.59 -0.66
C LEU A 502 4.15 25.97 -1.23
N TYR A 503 5.01 26.41 -2.15
CA TYR A 503 4.92 27.70 -2.81
C TYR A 503 4.90 27.54 -4.32
N SER A 504 4.15 28.40 -5.01
CA SER A 504 4.13 28.45 -6.47
C SER A 504 5.48 28.94 -7.02
N GLU A 505 6.01 28.27 -8.03
CA GLU A 505 7.13 28.80 -8.81
C GLU A 505 6.75 30.12 -9.48
N ARG A 506 5.56 30.20 -10.07
CA ARG A 506 5.12 31.33 -10.91
C ARG A 506 4.70 32.54 -10.08
N THR A 507 3.86 32.35 -9.06
CA THR A 507 3.32 33.48 -8.28
C THR A 507 4.10 33.75 -7.00
N GLN A 508 4.95 32.81 -6.56
CA GLN A 508 5.62 32.84 -5.24
C GLN A 508 4.64 32.87 -4.05
N GLU A 509 3.35 32.64 -4.29
CA GLU A 509 2.34 32.58 -3.23
C GLU A 509 2.37 31.22 -2.52
N GLU A 510 1.98 31.22 -1.25
CA GLU A 510 1.77 30.00 -0.48
C GLU A 510 0.58 29.22 -1.06
N LEU A 511 0.85 28.04 -1.61
CA LEU A 511 -0.18 27.16 -2.14
C LEU A 511 -0.85 26.38 -1.02
N MET A 512 -0.04 25.80 -0.13
CA MET A 512 -0.49 24.91 0.95
C MET A 512 0.47 24.96 2.14
N SER A 513 -0.09 24.93 3.35
CA SER A 513 0.65 24.68 4.58
C SER A 513 0.14 23.41 5.23
N PHE A 514 1.06 22.55 5.66
CA PHE A 514 0.76 21.33 6.40
C PHE A 514 0.85 21.57 7.91
N PRO A 515 0.22 20.70 8.73
CA PRO A 515 0.35 20.75 10.18
C PRO A 515 1.81 20.63 10.64
N ARG A 516 2.10 21.10 11.86
CA ARG A 516 3.43 20.94 12.46
C ARG A 516 3.57 19.50 12.95
N ARG A 517 4.65 18.82 12.58
CA ARG A 517 4.92 17.43 12.96
C ARG A 517 6.09 17.31 13.94
N SER A 518 6.00 16.32 14.84
CA SER A 518 7.10 15.84 15.68
C SER A 518 7.19 14.33 15.58
N GLY A 519 8.05 13.83 14.70
CA GLY A 519 8.27 12.40 14.48
C GLY A 519 7.10 11.84 13.68
N ASP A 520 6.49 10.75 14.13
CA ASP A 520 5.32 10.17 13.47
C ASP A 520 3.99 10.90 13.82
N GLY A 521 3.97 11.75 14.85
CA GLY A 521 2.78 12.49 15.29
C GLY A 521 2.67 13.92 14.73
N SER A 522 1.43 14.35 14.45
CA SER A 522 1.09 15.78 14.36
C SER A 522 1.07 16.39 15.76
N LEU A 523 1.59 17.60 15.93
CA LEU A 523 1.69 18.28 17.23
C LEU A 523 0.41 19.06 17.64
N LEU A 524 -0.75 18.70 17.08
CA LEU A 524 -2.01 19.41 17.31
C LEU A 524 -3.16 18.44 17.57
#